data_AF-A0AA88VK90-F1
#
_entry.id   AF-A0AA88VK90-F1
#
_cell.length_a   1.000
_cell.length_b   1.000
_cell.length_c   1.000
_cell.angle_alpha   90.00
_cell.angle_beta   90.00
_cell.angle_gamma   90.00
#
_symmetry.space_group_name_H-M   'P 1'
#
loop_
_entity.id
_entity.type
_entity.pdbx_description
1 polymer ?
#
loop_
_entity_poly.entity_id
_entity_poly.type
_entity_poly.pdbx_seq_one_letter_code
_entity_poly.pdbx_strand_id
1 'polypeptide(L)'
;MGKIRALSYTLCLLASIVLNLFFIENLYVGGKWEQQLSWSQRAAAEAEAVASVSCSGHGRAYLDGSLLDGKPVCECNTCFGGPDCSEFSPECPADADSGDPLFLEPFWVQHAASSAVLVAGWHRMSYSFTDRSFISQELKKQILKVHAIAKNAVTDGKYIIYGAGSTQLLSAAVYALSMENSSSPVNLVASIPYYPVGSNSRSKSHVNCVLQ
;
A
#
# COMPACT_ATOMS: atom_id res chain seq x y z
N MET A 1 -64.97 -9.36 37.35
CA MET A 1 -64.05 -8.20 37.21
C MET A 1 -62.57 -8.56 37.09
N GLY A 2 -62.04 -9.60 37.76
CA GLY A 2 -60.59 -9.93 37.71
C GLY A 2 -60.07 -10.46 36.36
N LYS A 3 -60.84 -11.29 35.64
CA LYS A 3 -60.43 -11.88 34.34
C LYS A 3 -60.26 -10.84 33.22
N ILE A 4 -61.10 -9.80 33.19
CA ILE A 4 -61.05 -8.73 32.17
C ILE A 4 -59.81 -7.85 32.37
N ARG A 5 -59.46 -7.56 33.63
CA ARG A 5 -58.23 -6.81 33.95
C ARG A 5 -56.98 -7.61 33.59
N ALA A 6 -56.93 -8.90 33.89
CA ALA A 6 -55.82 -9.77 33.53
C ALA A 6 -55.62 -9.85 31.99
N LEU A 7 -56.71 -10.00 31.22
CA LEU A 7 -56.65 -10.00 29.76
C LEU A 7 -56.10 -8.68 29.19
N SER A 8 -56.51 -7.55 29.78
CA SER A 8 -56.02 -6.22 29.41
C SER A 8 -54.52 -6.05 29.68
N TYR A 9 -54.01 -6.52 30.81
CA TYR A 9 -52.58 -6.45 31.13
C TYR A 9 -51.74 -7.33 30.20
N THR A 10 -52.23 -8.53 29.85
CA THR A 10 -51.57 -9.41 28.88
C THR A 10 -51.51 -8.77 27.49
N LEU A 11 -52.59 -8.12 27.04
CA LEU A 11 -52.62 -7.41 25.76
C LEU A 11 -51.65 -6.22 25.74
N CYS A 12 -51.59 -5.44 26.82
CA CYS A 12 -50.65 -4.32 26.94
C CYS A 12 -49.19 -4.79 26.96
N LEU A 13 -48.89 -5.91 27.63
CA LEU A 13 -47.55 -6.52 27.62
C LEU A 13 -47.15 -6.99 26.22
N LEU A 14 -48.05 -7.68 25.51
CA LEU A 14 -47.79 -8.11 24.13
C LEU A 14 -47.58 -6.92 23.20
N ALA A 15 -48.43 -5.89 23.29
CA ALA A 15 -48.27 -4.67 22.50
C ALA A 15 -46.95 -3.95 22.80
N SER A 16 -46.53 -3.90 24.07
CA SER A 16 -45.25 -3.31 24.48
C SER A 16 -44.06 -4.11 23.95
N ILE A 17 -44.11 -5.45 23.99
CA ILE A 17 -43.05 -6.31 23.45
C ILE A 17 -42.94 -6.11 21.93
N VAL A 18 -44.06 -6.12 21.20
CA VAL A 18 -44.06 -5.90 19.74
C VAL A 18 -43.51 -4.53 19.37
N LEU A 19 -43.92 -3.48 20.10
CA LEU A 19 -43.43 -2.12 19.86
C LEU A 19 -41.92 -2.01 20.11
N ASN A 20 -41.43 -2.60 21.20
CA ASN A 20 -40.00 -2.62 21.52
C ASN A 20 -39.18 -3.42 20.49
N LEU A 21 -39.69 -4.57 20.01
CA LEU A 21 -39.04 -5.33 18.94
C LEU A 21 -38.99 -4.54 17.63
N PHE A 22 -40.08 -3.88 17.25
CA PHE A 22 -40.12 -3.02 16.07
C PHE A 22 -39.15 -1.84 16.18
N PHE A 23 -39.04 -1.20 17.35
CA PHE A 23 -38.06 -0.14 17.57
C PHE A 23 -36.62 -0.67 17.55
N ILE A 24 -36.36 -1.84 18.11
CA ILE A 24 -35.04 -2.49 18.05
C ILE A 24 -34.67 -2.79 16.60
N GLU A 25 -35.58 -3.37 15.81
CA GLU A 25 -35.31 -3.63 14.39
C GLU A 25 -35.07 -2.33 13.60
N ASN A 26 -35.90 -1.30 13.77
CA ASN A 26 -35.70 -0.04 13.05
C ASN A 26 -34.48 0.77 13.53
N LEU A 27 -34.12 0.75 14.81
CA LEU A 27 -32.93 1.45 15.31
C LEU A 27 -31.64 0.68 15.01
N TYR A 28 -31.61 -0.65 15.20
CA TYR A 28 -30.40 -1.45 14.98
C TYR A 28 -30.22 -1.91 13.54
N VAL A 29 -31.30 -2.19 12.81
CA VAL A 29 -31.24 -2.63 11.41
C VAL A 29 -31.36 -1.43 10.48
N GLY A 30 -32.24 -0.46 10.78
CA GLY A 30 -32.39 0.78 10.00
C GLY A 30 -31.11 1.61 9.87
N GLY A 31 -30.35 1.76 10.96
CA GLY A 31 -29.02 2.42 10.92
C GLY A 31 -27.93 1.61 10.22
N LYS A 32 -28.17 0.31 9.97
CA LYS A 32 -27.24 -0.61 9.27
C LYS A 32 -27.36 -0.51 7.75
N TRP A 33 -28.53 -0.15 7.22
CA TRP A 33 -28.75 0.01 5.78
C TRP A 33 -28.06 1.24 5.19
N GLU A 34 -27.82 2.29 5.98
CA GLU A 34 -27.02 3.46 5.54
C GLU A 34 -25.51 3.18 5.49
N GLN A 35 -25.04 2.05 6.03
CA GLN A 35 -23.62 1.67 6.09
C GLN A 35 -23.22 0.51 5.16
N GLN A 36 -24.09 0.04 4.27
CA GLN A 36 -23.66 -0.93 3.26
C GLN A 36 -22.81 -0.22 2.20
N LEU A 37 -21.53 -0.58 2.13
CA LEU A 37 -20.65 -0.27 1.01
C LEU A 37 -21.33 -0.73 -0.28
N SER A 38 -21.38 0.13 -1.30
CA SER A 38 -22.05 -0.17 -2.56
C SER A 38 -21.09 -0.85 -3.55
N TRP A 39 -20.52 -0.08 -4.48
CA TRP A 39 -19.68 -0.61 -5.55
C TRP A 39 -18.31 -1.13 -5.06
N SER A 40 -17.85 -0.65 -3.90
CA SER A 40 -16.53 -0.98 -3.34
C SER A 40 -16.50 -2.32 -2.61
N GLN A 41 -17.67 -2.85 -2.23
CA GLN A 41 -17.78 -4.01 -1.36
C GLN A 41 -17.06 -5.24 -1.94
N ARG A 42 -17.20 -5.48 -3.24
CA ARG A 42 -16.58 -6.63 -3.90
C ARG A 42 -15.05 -6.54 -3.88
N ALA A 43 -14.49 -5.39 -4.26
CA ALA A 43 -13.04 -5.21 -4.30
C ALA A 43 -12.42 -5.33 -2.90
N ALA A 44 -13.09 -4.79 -1.87
CA ALA A 44 -12.64 -4.95 -0.49
C ALA A 44 -12.67 -6.42 -0.03
N ALA A 45 -13.77 -7.13 -0.33
CA ALA A 45 -13.91 -8.54 0.04
C ALA A 45 -12.88 -9.44 -0.67
N GLU A 46 -12.58 -9.19 -1.94
CA GLU A 46 -11.54 -9.92 -2.68
C GLU A 46 -10.15 -9.68 -2.06
N ALA A 47 -9.83 -8.43 -1.68
CA ALA A 47 -8.56 -8.09 -1.02
C ALA A 47 -8.40 -8.78 0.34
N GLU A 48 -9.44 -8.76 1.18
CA GLU A 48 -9.44 -9.45 2.46
C GLU A 48 -9.33 -10.98 2.29
N ALA A 49 -10.04 -11.55 1.31
CA ALA A 49 -9.98 -12.98 1.04
C ALA A 49 -8.57 -13.43 0.67
N VAL A 50 -7.89 -12.72 -0.22
CA VAL A 50 -6.50 -13.03 -0.61
C VAL A 50 -5.54 -12.83 0.56
N ALA A 51 -5.67 -11.74 1.32
CA ALA A 51 -4.83 -11.48 2.49
C ALA A 51 -5.02 -12.52 3.61
N SER A 52 -6.17 -13.22 3.64
CA SER A 52 -6.46 -14.28 4.61
C SER A 52 -5.88 -15.66 4.23
N VAL A 53 -5.29 -15.81 3.05
CA VAL A 53 -4.68 -17.06 2.61
C VAL A 53 -3.49 -17.39 3.51
N SER A 54 -3.53 -18.56 4.14
CA SER A 54 -2.45 -19.02 5.02
C SER A 54 -1.28 -19.55 4.19
N CYS A 55 -0.16 -18.84 4.23
CA CYS A 55 1.12 -19.23 3.61
C CYS A 55 2.19 -19.55 4.68
N SER A 56 1.76 -20.22 5.77
CA SER A 56 2.62 -20.76 6.84
C SER A 56 3.57 -19.78 7.54
N GLY A 57 3.37 -18.47 7.39
CA GLY A 57 4.31 -17.45 7.87
C GLY A 57 5.60 -17.35 7.04
N HIS A 58 5.68 -18.08 5.93
CA HIS A 58 6.83 -18.16 5.04
C HIS A 58 6.50 -17.73 3.60
N GLY A 59 5.39 -17.01 3.43
CA GLY A 59 4.96 -16.47 2.17
C GLY A 59 3.71 -15.61 2.34
N ARG A 60 3.15 -15.18 1.22
CA ARG A 60 1.92 -14.39 1.13
C ARG A 60 1.26 -14.58 -0.23
N ALA A 61 -0.01 -14.23 -0.36
CA ALA A 61 -0.72 -14.22 -1.64
C ALA A 61 -1.10 -12.79 -2.04
N TYR A 62 -1.17 -12.53 -3.34
CA TYR A 62 -1.54 -11.23 -3.90
C TYR A 62 -2.72 -11.33 -4.87
N LEU A 63 -3.44 -10.22 -5.05
CA LEU A 63 -4.63 -10.14 -5.91
C LEU A 63 -4.30 -10.46 -7.37
N ASP A 64 -3.11 -10.09 -7.82
CA ASP A 64 -2.55 -10.30 -9.14
C ASP A 64 -1.55 -11.48 -9.19
N GLY A 65 -1.50 -12.27 -8.12
CA GLY A 65 -0.67 -13.48 -8.05
C GLY A 65 -1.13 -14.57 -9.01
N SER A 66 -0.27 -15.57 -9.19
CA SER A 66 -0.61 -16.75 -10.00
C SER A 66 -1.81 -17.50 -9.42
N LEU A 67 -2.65 -18.05 -10.30
CA LEU A 67 -3.82 -18.83 -9.91
C LEU A 67 -3.62 -20.32 -10.21
N LEU A 68 -3.94 -21.18 -9.25
CA LEU A 68 -4.03 -22.63 -9.42
C LEU A 68 -5.45 -23.07 -9.06
N ASP A 69 -6.17 -23.68 -10.01
CA ASP A 69 -7.58 -24.07 -9.87
C ASP A 69 -8.49 -22.92 -9.40
N GLY A 70 -8.19 -21.70 -9.85
CA GLY A 70 -8.93 -20.49 -9.49
C GLY A 70 -8.65 -19.96 -8.08
N LYS A 71 -7.67 -20.53 -7.37
CA LYS A 71 -7.20 -20.05 -6.06
C LYS A 71 -5.87 -19.33 -6.19
N PRO A 72 -5.65 -18.25 -5.42
CA PRO A 72 -4.36 -17.57 -5.36
C PRO A 72 -3.28 -18.49 -4.79
N VAL A 73 -2.13 -18.51 -5.44
CA VAL A 73 -0.95 -19.28 -5.04
C VAL A 73 -0.10 -18.44 -4.08
N CYS A 74 0.45 -19.09 -3.05
CA CYS A 74 1.39 -18.44 -2.15
C CYS A 74 2.72 -18.15 -2.85
N GLU A 75 3.19 -16.92 -2.73
CA GLU A 75 4.55 -16.51 -3.09
C GLU A 75 5.44 -16.66 -1.85
N CYS A 76 6.33 -17.65 -1.92
CA CYS A 76 7.16 -18.07 -0.80
C CYS A 76 8.42 -17.22 -0.65
N ASN A 77 8.84 -17.06 0.60
CA ASN A 77 10.15 -16.52 0.95
C ASN A 77 11.26 -17.45 0.46
N THR A 78 12.46 -16.91 0.29
CA THR A 78 13.65 -17.66 -0.14
C THR A 78 13.82 -18.95 0.68
N CYS A 79 14.08 -20.06 -0.01
CA CYS A 79 14.24 -21.41 0.55
C CYS A 79 12.99 -22.10 1.10
N PHE A 80 11.79 -21.54 0.90
CA PHE A 80 10.51 -22.19 1.20
C PHE A 80 9.75 -22.56 -0.08
N GLY A 81 9.00 -23.66 -0.01
CA GLY A 81 8.18 -24.17 -1.11
C GLY A 81 6.92 -24.90 -0.62
N GLY A 82 6.29 -25.64 -1.52
CA GLY A 82 4.98 -26.24 -1.29
C GLY A 82 3.83 -25.25 -1.54
N PRO A 83 2.57 -25.73 -1.55
CA PRO A 83 1.40 -24.91 -1.87
C PRO A 83 1.12 -23.79 -0.85
N ASP A 84 1.61 -23.93 0.38
CA ASP A 84 1.42 -23.01 1.50
C ASP A 84 2.75 -22.51 2.10
N CYS A 85 3.86 -22.67 1.38
CA CYS A 85 5.20 -22.28 1.81
C CYS A 85 5.72 -22.98 3.08
N SER A 86 5.18 -24.14 3.46
CA SER A 86 5.63 -24.88 4.65
C SER A 86 6.88 -25.73 4.45
N GLU A 87 7.27 -26.00 3.20
CA GLU A 87 8.38 -26.91 2.88
C GLU A 87 9.72 -26.16 2.86
N PHE A 88 10.52 -26.34 3.90
CA PHE A 88 11.86 -25.75 3.98
C PHE A 88 12.90 -26.60 3.23
N SER A 89 13.73 -25.96 2.40
CA SER A 89 14.86 -26.59 1.71
C SER A 89 16.17 -26.32 2.46
N PRO A 90 16.74 -27.30 3.18
CA PRO A 90 17.92 -27.07 4.03
C PRO A 90 19.22 -26.85 3.24
N GLU A 91 19.28 -27.33 1.99
CA GLU A 91 20.44 -27.15 1.10
C GLU A 91 20.38 -25.84 0.30
N CYS A 92 19.33 -25.05 0.49
CA CYS A 92 19.18 -23.76 -0.17
C CYS A 92 20.07 -22.70 0.51
N PRO A 93 20.96 -22.03 -0.23
CA PRO A 93 21.81 -20.98 0.34
C PRO A 93 20.97 -19.76 0.70
N ALA A 94 21.28 -19.15 1.84
CA ALA A 94 20.69 -17.87 2.21
C ALA A 94 21.07 -16.78 1.19
N ASP A 95 20.07 -16.01 0.75
CA ASP A 95 20.26 -14.86 -0.13
C ASP A 95 20.07 -13.57 0.66
N ALA A 96 21.13 -12.76 0.70
CA ALA A 96 21.16 -11.45 1.32
C ALA A 96 21.88 -10.43 0.42
N ASP A 97 21.91 -10.67 -0.90
CA ASP A 97 22.60 -9.80 -1.87
C ASP A 97 21.80 -8.51 -2.13
N SER A 98 20.47 -8.61 -2.13
CA SER A 98 19.58 -7.47 -2.39
C SER A 98 19.31 -6.62 -1.14
N GLY A 99 19.22 -5.31 -1.32
CA GLY A 99 18.71 -4.36 -0.33
C GLY A 99 17.18 -4.29 -0.26
N ASP A 100 16.48 -5.38 -0.60
CA ASP A 100 15.02 -5.45 -0.61
C ASP A 100 14.45 -5.33 0.82
N PRO A 101 13.64 -4.30 1.13
CA PRO A 101 13.27 -3.98 2.52
C PRO A 101 12.09 -4.81 3.03
N LEU A 102 12.03 -6.11 2.75
CA LEU A 102 10.94 -7.01 3.18
C LEU A 102 10.75 -7.05 4.70
N PHE A 103 11.77 -6.69 5.48
CA PHE A 103 11.67 -6.55 6.94
C PHE A 103 10.63 -5.52 7.40
N LEU A 104 10.19 -4.61 6.52
CA LEU A 104 9.13 -3.62 6.80
C LEU A 104 7.72 -4.18 6.60
N GLU A 105 7.54 -5.35 5.97
CA GLU A 105 6.22 -5.91 5.71
C GLU A 105 5.38 -6.12 7.00
N PRO A 106 5.91 -6.71 8.09
CA PRO A 106 5.11 -6.92 9.30
C PRO A 106 4.53 -5.63 9.88
N PHE A 107 5.24 -4.51 9.74
CA PHE A 107 4.73 -3.19 10.13
C PHE A 107 3.49 -2.83 9.31
N TRP A 108 3.55 -2.95 7.98
CA TRP A 108 2.40 -2.62 7.12
C TRP A 108 1.20 -3.55 7.32
N VAL A 109 1.43 -4.83 7.60
CA VAL A 109 0.36 -5.78 7.95
C VAL A 109 -0.36 -5.36 9.22
N GLN A 110 0.38 -4.93 10.25
CA GLN A 110 -0.21 -4.43 11.50
C GLN A 110 -1.01 -3.13 11.31
N HIS A 111 -0.72 -2.38 10.25
CA HIS A 111 -1.36 -1.10 9.93
C HIS A 111 -2.37 -1.18 8.77
N ALA A 112 -2.79 -2.38 8.37
CA ALA A 112 -3.62 -2.62 7.17
C ALA A 112 -4.83 -1.69 7.03
N ALA A 113 -5.65 -1.56 8.07
CA ALA A 113 -6.85 -0.70 8.01
C ALA A 113 -6.53 0.80 7.84
N SER A 114 -5.38 1.25 8.33
CA SER A 114 -4.97 2.66 8.25
C SER A 114 -4.23 3.03 6.97
N SER A 115 -3.68 2.04 6.26
CA SER A 115 -2.88 2.23 5.04
C SER A 115 -3.53 1.67 3.78
N ALA A 116 -4.61 0.91 3.88
CA ALA A 116 -5.36 0.41 2.73
C ALA A 116 -5.98 1.56 1.93
N VAL A 117 -5.91 1.46 0.60
CA VAL A 117 -6.49 2.43 -0.33
C VAL A 117 -7.34 1.71 -1.35
N LEU A 118 -8.58 2.16 -1.51
CA LEU A 118 -9.43 1.76 -2.62
C LEU A 118 -9.27 2.75 -3.78
N VAL A 119 -8.86 2.24 -4.94
CA VAL A 119 -8.69 3.04 -6.16
C VAL A 119 -9.89 2.81 -7.07
N ALA A 120 -10.71 3.83 -7.29
CA ALA A 120 -11.81 3.76 -8.25
C ALA A 120 -11.29 3.63 -9.69
N GLY A 121 -12.02 2.91 -10.55
CA GLY A 121 -11.59 2.67 -11.94
C GLY A 121 -11.42 3.94 -12.81
N TRP A 122 -11.99 5.07 -12.39
CA TRP A 122 -11.85 6.37 -13.05
C TRP A 122 -10.88 7.32 -12.32
N HIS A 123 -10.13 6.83 -11.33
CA HIS A 123 -9.20 7.66 -10.57
C HIS A 123 -8.07 8.17 -11.48
N ARG A 124 -7.96 9.49 -11.61
CA ARG A 124 -6.85 10.18 -12.31
C ARG A 124 -6.61 9.73 -13.76
N MET A 125 -7.67 9.55 -14.55
CA MET A 125 -7.55 9.23 -15.99
C MET A 125 -6.92 10.35 -16.84
N SER A 126 -6.91 11.59 -16.35
CA SER A 126 -6.26 12.72 -17.03
C SER A 126 -4.74 12.68 -16.89
N TYR A 127 -4.01 13.12 -17.93
CA TYR A 127 -2.55 13.27 -17.88
C TYR A 127 -2.06 14.29 -16.84
N SER A 128 -2.91 15.24 -16.44
CA SER A 128 -2.55 16.30 -15.51
C SER A 128 -3.59 16.50 -14.41
N PHE A 129 -3.14 17.11 -13.32
CA PHE A 129 -3.99 17.60 -12.23
C PHE A 129 -4.75 18.86 -12.68
N THR A 130 -5.74 19.28 -11.88
CA THR A 130 -6.56 20.47 -12.18
C THR A 130 -5.74 21.77 -12.28
N ASP A 131 -4.59 21.84 -11.61
CA ASP A 131 -3.63 22.95 -11.68
C ASP A 131 -2.66 22.83 -12.88
N ARG A 132 -2.91 21.88 -13.80
CA ARG A 132 -2.05 21.49 -14.93
C ARG A 132 -0.68 20.95 -14.54
N SER A 133 -0.44 20.69 -13.25
CA SER A 133 0.78 20.04 -12.80
C SER A 133 0.73 18.53 -13.06
N PHE A 134 1.89 17.89 -12.92
CA PHE A 134 2.05 16.43 -12.93
C PHE A 134 2.35 15.89 -11.52
N ILE A 135 2.20 16.74 -10.50
CA ILE A 135 2.64 16.47 -9.12
C ILE A 135 1.43 16.59 -8.19
N SER A 136 1.15 15.54 -7.43
CA SER A 136 0.15 15.61 -6.36
C SER A 136 0.59 16.60 -5.27
N GLN A 137 -0.18 17.69 -5.11
CA GLN A 137 0.06 18.69 -4.06
C GLN A 137 -0.18 18.13 -2.66
N GLU A 138 -1.15 17.21 -2.50
CA GLU A 138 -1.37 16.56 -1.19
C GLU A 138 -0.19 15.65 -0.84
N LEU A 139 0.34 14.89 -1.79
CA LEU A 139 1.55 14.10 -1.56
C LEU A 139 2.74 15.00 -1.21
N LYS A 140 2.89 16.14 -1.89
CA LYS A 140 3.96 17.12 -1.63
C LYS A 140 3.90 17.61 -0.18
N LYS A 141 2.70 17.96 0.27
CA LYS A 141 2.44 18.39 1.64
C LYS A 141 2.78 17.29 2.66
N GLN A 142 2.42 16.03 2.40
CA GLN A 142 2.76 14.92 3.30
C GLN A 142 4.27 14.65 3.34
N ILE A 143 4.98 14.69 2.20
CA ILE A 143 6.44 14.55 2.15
C ILE A 143 7.12 15.64 2.99
N LEU A 144 6.70 16.91 2.83
CA LEU A 144 7.21 18.03 3.63
C LEU A 144 6.95 17.81 5.13
N LYS A 145 5.77 17.32 5.50
CA LYS A 145 5.42 17.00 6.89
C LYS A 145 6.31 15.89 7.45
N VAL A 146 6.58 14.84 6.68
CA VAL A 146 7.49 13.75 7.08
C VAL A 146 8.89 14.30 7.36
N HIS A 147 9.45 15.12 6.46
CA HIS A 147 10.76 15.74 6.67
C HIS A 147 10.79 16.68 7.88
N ALA A 148 9.73 17.44 8.13
CA ALA A 148 9.63 18.32 9.29
C ALA A 148 9.61 17.54 10.62
N ILE A 149 8.94 16.38 10.65
CA ILE A 149 8.87 15.51 11.84
C ILE A 149 10.19 14.76 12.04
N ALA A 150 10.71 14.14 10.98
CA ALA A 150 11.96 13.36 11.03
C ALA A 150 13.20 14.25 11.18
N LYS A 151 13.09 15.53 10.83
CA LYS A 151 14.19 16.52 10.86
C LYS A 151 15.43 16.05 10.10
N ASN A 152 15.20 15.36 8.99
CA ASN A 152 16.26 14.72 8.20
C ASN A 152 16.60 15.46 6.89
N ALA A 153 15.90 16.54 6.55
CA ALA A 153 16.18 17.34 5.35
C ALA A 153 15.75 18.81 5.52
N VAL A 154 16.48 19.73 4.89
CA VAL A 154 16.11 21.15 4.79
C VAL A 154 15.29 21.36 3.53
N THR A 155 14.00 21.68 3.70
CA THR A 155 13.05 21.81 2.58
C THR A 155 12.73 23.25 2.18
N ASP A 156 13.15 24.23 2.98
CA ASP A 156 12.84 25.64 2.74
C ASP A 156 13.50 26.17 1.46
N GLY A 157 12.70 26.81 0.62
CA GLY A 157 13.13 27.33 -0.68
C GLY A 157 13.52 26.26 -1.71
N LYS A 158 13.11 25.00 -1.52
CA LYS A 158 13.40 23.89 -2.43
C LYS A 158 12.19 23.49 -3.26
N TYR A 159 12.44 23.06 -4.50
CA TYR A 159 11.43 22.43 -5.34
C TYR A 159 11.41 20.92 -5.08
N ILE A 160 10.23 20.31 -5.19
CA ILE A 160 10.05 18.86 -5.10
C ILE A 160 9.66 18.35 -6.47
N ILE A 161 10.38 17.33 -6.95
CA ILE A 161 10.13 16.63 -8.21
C ILE A 161 9.95 15.14 -7.88
N TYR A 162 9.02 14.48 -8.58
CA TYR A 162 8.79 13.04 -8.45
C TYR A 162 9.45 12.29 -9.60
N GLY A 163 9.95 11.09 -9.31
CA GLY A 163 10.46 10.15 -10.30
C GLY A 163 10.06 8.73 -9.94
N ALA A 164 10.12 7.85 -10.93
CA ALA A 164 9.97 6.41 -10.78
C ALA A 164 11.24 5.84 -10.11
N GLY A 165 11.33 6.06 -8.80
CA GLY A 165 12.51 5.73 -8.00
C GLY A 165 13.63 6.76 -8.08
N SER A 166 14.52 6.72 -7.09
CA SER A 166 15.70 7.60 -7.02
C SER A 166 16.66 7.38 -8.20
N THR A 167 16.70 6.17 -8.78
CA THR A 167 17.50 5.87 -9.98
C THR A 167 17.18 6.81 -11.14
N GLN A 168 15.89 7.07 -11.41
CA GLN A 168 15.49 8.00 -12.48
C GLN A 168 15.90 9.44 -12.13
N LEU A 169 15.67 9.87 -10.88
CA LEU A 169 16.01 11.21 -10.43
C LEU A 169 17.52 11.47 -10.48
N LEU A 170 18.33 10.45 -10.21
CA LEU A 170 19.78 10.52 -10.26
C LEU A 170 20.26 10.80 -11.70
N SER A 171 19.76 10.06 -12.69
CA SER A 171 20.08 10.30 -14.10
C SER A 171 19.55 11.66 -14.58
N ALA A 172 18.35 12.05 -14.16
CA ALA A 172 17.77 13.35 -14.51
C ALA A 172 18.60 14.52 -13.93
N ALA A 173 19.10 14.39 -12.71
CA ALA A 173 19.97 15.37 -12.09
C ALA A 173 21.30 15.50 -12.83
N VAL A 174 21.96 14.39 -13.16
CA VAL A 174 23.21 14.41 -13.97
C VAL A 174 22.96 15.12 -15.29
N TYR A 175 21.87 14.77 -15.97
CA TYR A 175 21.52 15.37 -17.25
C TYR A 175 21.31 16.90 -17.13
N ALA A 176 20.48 17.33 -16.16
CA ALA A 176 20.19 18.75 -15.95
C ALA A 176 21.44 19.57 -15.64
N LEU A 177 22.34 19.05 -14.80
CA LEU A 177 23.61 19.71 -14.47
C LEU A 177 24.62 19.72 -15.63
N SER A 178 24.56 18.71 -16.51
CA SER A 178 25.47 18.64 -17.65
C SER A 178 25.13 19.64 -18.75
N MET A 179 23.86 20.06 -18.84
CA MET A 179 23.41 21.04 -19.84
C MET A 179 24.01 22.43 -19.64
N GLU A 180 24.44 22.79 -18.43
CA GLU A 180 25.03 24.12 -18.16
C GLU A 180 26.49 24.25 -18.64
N ASN A 181 27.20 23.13 -18.91
CA ASN A 181 28.62 23.11 -19.25
C ASN A 181 28.87 22.62 -20.69
N SER A 182 28.54 23.44 -21.68
CA SER A 182 28.50 23.06 -23.11
C SER A 182 29.86 22.91 -23.82
N SER A 183 30.98 22.97 -23.11
CA SER A 183 32.33 22.93 -23.72
C SER A 183 33.13 21.64 -23.45
N SER A 184 32.72 20.81 -22.47
CA SER A 184 33.41 19.55 -22.17
C SER A 184 32.49 18.55 -21.45
N PRO A 185 32.70 17.22 -21.59
CA PRO A 185 31.96 16.23 -20.82
C PRO A 185 32.07 16.46 -19.31
N VAL A 186 30.95 16.35 -18.59
CA VAL A 186 30.95 16.46 -17.12
C VAL A 186 31.57 15.21 -16.51
N ASN A 187 32.54 15.41 -15.62
CA ASN A 187 33.13 14.33 -14.83
C ASN A 187 32.22 13.99 -13.65
N LEU A 188 31.63 12.80 -13.72
CA LEU A 188 30.75 12.28 -12.68
C LEU A 188 31.54 11.35 -11.75
N VAL A 189 31.67 11.72 -10.46
CA VAL A 189 32.50 11.01 -9.49
C VAL A 189 31.77 10.75 -8.18
N ALA A 190 32.14 9.66 -7.50
CA ALA A 190 31.67 9.30 -6.16
C ALA A 190 32.85 8.75 -5.33
N SER A 191 32.85 8.99 -4.02
CA SER A 191 33.89 8.48 -3.12
C SER A 191 33.74 6.96 -2.90
N ILE A 192 34.86 6.23 -2.91
CA ILE A 192 34.88 4.78 -2.66
C ILE A 192 34.83 4.52 -1.13
N PRO A 193 34.02 3.56 -0.64
CA PRO A 193 33.09 2.71 -1.40
C PRO A 193 31.80 3.47 -1.81
N TYR A 194 31.30 3.18 -3.02
CA TYR A 194 30.09 3.80 -3.59
C TYR A 194 29.03 2.76 -3.96
N TYR A 195 27.79 3.21 -4.15
CA TYR A 195 26.67 2.35 -4.57
C TYR A 195 26.76 1.98 -6.06
N PRO A 196 26.88 0.70 -6.42
CA PRO A 196 26.97 0.26 -7.81
C PRO A 196 25.58 0.21 -8.44
N VAL A 197 25.13 1.30 -9.09
CA VAL A 197 23.88 1.31 -9.86
C VAL A 197 24.13 0.67 -11.22
N GLY A 198 23.71 -0.60 -11.41
CA GLY A 198 23.59 -1.19 -12.76
C GLY A 198 24.89 -1.55 -13.50
N SER A 199 25.99 -1.81 -12.80
CA SER A 199 27.24 -2.27 -13.43
C SER A 199 27.22 -3.78 -13.71
N ASN A 200 26.36 -4.24 -14.62
CA ASN A 200 26.41 -5.62 -15.13
C ASN A 200 26.42 -5.71 -16.66
N SER A 201 27.19 -4.84 -17.31
CA SER A 201 27.60 -5.01 -18.71
C SER A 201 28.97 -4.39 -18.94
N ARG A 202 29.80 -5.07 -19.74
CA ARG A 202 31.23 -4.83 -20.01
C ARG A 202 31.50 -3.52 -20.79
N SER A 203 31.06 -2.39 -20.26
CA SER A 203 31.39 -1.07 -20.77
C SER A 203 31.73 -0.19 -19.56
N LYS A 204 33.03 0.11 -19.41
CA LYS A 204 33.52 1.13 -18.48
C LYS A 204 32.96 2.48 -18.94
N SER A 205 31.83 2.88 -18.38
CA SER A 205 31.35 4.27 -18.41
C SER A 205 30.62 4.48 -17.09
N HIS A 206 31.35 5.05 -16.15
CA HIS A 206 30.95 5.26 -14.76
C HIS A 206 29.71 6.17 -14.69
N VAL A 207 28.54 5.57 -14.47
CA VAL A 207 27.34 6.31 -14.05
C VAL A 207 27.34 6.36 -12.52
N ASN A 208 28.10 7.30 -11.94
CA ASN A 208 28.38 7.33 -10.50
C ASN A 208 28.11 8.70 -9.86
N CYS A 209 26.87 8.97 -9.47
CA CYS A 209 26.42 10.32 -9.17
C CYS A 209 26.50 10.71 -7.68
N VAL A 210 26.99 11.93 -7.40
CA VAL A 210 26.80 12.70 -6.16
C VAL A 210 26.51 14.17 -6.53
N LEU A 211 25.46 14.72 -5.94
CA LEU A 211 25.19 16.16 -5.85
C LEU A 211 25.77 16.65 -4.51
N GLN A 212 26.74 17.57 -4.54
CA GLN A 212 27.16 18.36 -3.38
C GLN A 212 26.25 19.57 -3.18
#